data_AF-A0A2H9TML5-F1
#
_entry.id   AF-A0A2H9TML5-F1
#
_cell.length_a   1.000
_cell.length_b   1.000
_cell.length_c   1.000
_cell.angle_alpha   90.00
_cell.angle_beta   90.00
_cell.angle_gamma   90.00
#
_symmetry.space_group_name_H-M   'P 1'
#
loop_
_entity.id
_entity.type
_entity.pdbx_description
1 polymer ?
#
loop_
_entity_poly.entity_id
_entity_poly.type
_entity_poly.pdbx_seq_one_letter_code
_entity_poly.pdbx_strand_id
1 'polypeptide(L)'
;MSETIPVVVGLALTIVLVRWIFNNRMLEQPRAPPTEAINQLSTMFPNVPTSVIRSELVRGGSVQAAIERLLTISPSYPSRAPAPRANPTAQLLPDLVEEPPIKVDSETWTKDQSVREKLLVQRKQEMLLRARRGEKQKTDTLRWRSF
;
A
#
# COMPACT_ATOMS: atom_id res chain seq x y z
N MET A 1 -3.74 65.17 -2.64
CA MET A 1 -2.69 64.14 -2.69
C MET A 1 -2.58 63.30 -1.41
N SER A 2 -3.45 63.49 -0.41
CA SER A 2 -3.39 62.77 0.88
C SER A 2 -4.29 61.53 0.98
N GLU A 3 -5.22 61.32 0.04
CA GLU A 3 -6.22 60.24 0.12
C GLU A 3 -5.72 58.86 -0.33
N THR A 4 -4.58 58.79 -1.03
CA THR A 4 -4.03 57.50 -1.53
C THR A 4 -3.22 56.75 -0.48
N ILE A 5 -2.73 57.45 0.55
CA ILE A 5 -1.88 56.88 1.61
C ILE A 5 -2.59 55.79 2.44
N PRO A 6 -3.83 55.97 2.94
CA PRO A 6 -4.47 54.95 3.78
C PRO A 6 -4.78 53.65 3.02
N VAL A 7 -5.08 53.74 1.72
CA VAL A 7 -5.39 52.57 0.87
C VAL A 7 -4.15 51.70 0.68
N VAL A 8 -2.99 52.32 0.42
CA VAL A 8 -1.73 51.60 0.23
C VAL A 8 -1.27 50.93 1.52
N VAL A 9 -1.42 51.61 2.66
CA VAL A 9 -1.08 51.03 3.98
C VAL A 9 -1.97 49.85 4.33
N GLY A 10 -3.28 49.96 4.08
CA GLY A 10 -4.23 48.85 4.28
C GLY A 10 -3.88 47.62 3.44
N LEU A 11 -3.54 47.81 2.17
CA LEU A 11 -3.18 46.72 1.25
C LEU A 11 -1.84 46.07 1.62
N ALA A 12 -0.86 46.85 2.08
CA ALA A 12 0.40 46.30 2.59
C ALA A 12 0.18 45.43 3.84
N LEU A 13 -0.67 45.89 4.77
CA LEU A 13 -1.02 45.15 5.99
C LEU A 13 -1.71 43.82 5.67
N THR A 14 -2.66 43.80 4.73
CA THR A 14 -3.33 42.55 4.34
C THR A 14 -2.38 41.55 3.70
N ILE A 15 -1.46 42.00 2.84
CA ILE A 15 -0.43 41.13 2.25
C ILE A 15 0.49 40.55 3.34
N VAL A 16 0.92 41.37 4.31
CA VAL A 16 1.72 40.90 5.43
C VAL A 16 0.94 39.90 6.29
N LEU A 17 -0.35 40.14 6.56
CA LEU A 17 -1.18 39.23 7.34
C LEU A 17 -1.39 37.90 6.61
N VAL A 18 -1.70 37.93 5.32
CA VAL A 18 -1.87 36.73 4.48
C VAL A 18 -0.55 35.96 4.42
N ARG A 19 0.57 36.65 4.21
CA ARG A 19 1.90 36.03 4.18
C ARG A 19 2.30 35.46 5.54
N TRP A 20 1.95 36.12 6.63
CA TRP A 20 2.17 35.63 7.99
C TRP A 20 1.35 34.37 8.28
N ILE A 21 0.07 34.35 7.91
CA ILE A 21 -0.80 33.18 8.04
C ILE A 21 -0.27 32.00 7.21
N PHE A 22 0.17 32.25 5.98
CA PHE A 22 0.73 31.21 5.11
C PHE A 22 2.07 30.68 5.62
N ASN A 23 2.93 31.55 6.14
CA ASN A 23 4.26 31.15 6.62
C ASN A 23 4.19 30.40 7.95
N ASN A 24 3.27 30.78 8.85
CA ASN A 24 3.07 30.05 10.11
C ASN A 24 2.48 28.65 9.90
N ARG A 25 1.72 28.42 8.82
CA ARG A 25 1.21 27.08 8.48
C ARG A 25 2.26 26.13 7.90
N MET A 26 3.43 26.63 7.51
CA MET A 26 4.53 25.81 6.97
C MET A 26 5.47 25.22 8.04
N LEU A 27 5.28 25.56 9.32
CA LEU A 27 6.16 25.14 10.42
C LEU A 27 5.56 24.08 11.35
N GLU A 28 4.46 23.43 10.98
CA GLU A 28 4.16 22.12 11.57
C GLU A 28 5.17 21.12 11.00
N GLN A 29 6.37 21.14 11.60
CA GLN A 29 7.34 20.06 11.48
C GLN A 29 6.57 18.74 11.62
N PRO A 30 6.82 17.74 10.75
CA PRO A 30 6.19 16.43 10.87
C PRO A 30 6.53 15.86 12.25
N ARG A 31 5.63 16.07 13.20
CA ARG A 31 5.81 15.65 14.59
C ARG A 31 5.93 14.16 14.54
N ALA A 32 7.06 13.64 15.01
CA ALA A 32 7.26 12.21 15.10
C ALA A 32 6.03 11.61 15.79
N PRO A 33 5.33 10.64 15.14
CA PRO A 33 4.09 10.14 15.68
C PRO A 33 4.34 9.53 17.06
N PRO A 34 3.46 9.79 18.04
CA PRO A 34 3.64 9.27 19.39
C PRO A 34 3.73 7.75 19.34
N THR A 35 4.77 7.19 19.97
CA THR A 35 5.08 5.75 19.95
C THR A 35 3.93 4.91 20.51
N GLU A 36 3.19 5.47 21.46
CA GLU A 36 2.00 4.87 22.07
C GLU A 36 0.88 4.62 21.03
N ALA A 37 0.63 5.59 20.14
CA ALA A 37 -0.38 5.45 19.10
C ALA A 37 -0.04 4.34 18.11
N ILE A 38 1.25 4.18 17.79
CA ILE A 38 1.73 3.11 16.91
C ILE A 38 1.50 1.75 17.57
N ASN A 39 1.80 1.63 18.86
CA ASN A 39 1.59 0.39 19.62
C ASN A 39 0.09 0.03 19.66
N GLN A 40 -0.79 0.99 19.93
CA GLN A 40 -2.24 0.78 19.93
C GLN A 40 -2.78 0.33 18.56
N LEU A 41 -2.31 0.94 17.47
CA LEU A 41 -2.73 0.53 16.12
C LEU A 41 -2.15 -0.85 15.75
N SER A 42 -0.95 -1.18 16.22
CA SER A 42 -0.34 -2.49 15.96
C SER A 42 -1.08 -3.65 16.64
N THR A 43 -1.73 -3.41 17.79
CA THR A 43 -2.57 -4.42 18.46
C THR A 43 -3.91 -4.60 17.77
N MET A 44 -4.51 -3.52 17.23
CA MET A 44 -5.77 -3.57 16.48
C MET A 44 -5.61 -4.15 15.07
N PHE A 45 -4.47 -3.90 14.42
CA PHE A 45 -4.19 -4.30 13.04
C PHE A 45 -2.90 -5.13 12.95
N PRO A 46 -2.87 -6.36 13.50
CA PRO A 46 -1.66 -7.19 13.55
C PRO A 46 -1.12 -7.56 12.17
N ASN A 47 -1.97 -7.53 11.13
CA ASN A 47 -1.60 -7.84 9.75
C ASN A 47 -1.05 -6.64 8.98
N VAL A 48 -1.08 -5.43 9.55
CA VAL A 48 -0.62 -4.20 8.89
C VAL A 48 0.80 -3.88 9.35
N PRO A 49 1.75 -3.64 8.42
CA PRO A 49 3.11 -3.30 8.80
C PRO A 49 3.18 -1.94 9.50
N THR A 50 4.03 -1.85 10.52
CA THR A 50 4.20 -0.63 11.34
C THR A 50 4.66 0.60 10.53
N SER A 51 5.30 0.41 9.38
CA SER A 51 5.65 1.49 8.45
C SER A 51 4.41 2.18 7.86
N VAL A 52 3.38 1.41 7.52
CA VAL A 52 2.10 1.91 6.98
C VAL A 52 1.31 2.61 8.09
N ILE A 53 1.30 2.03 9.29
CA ILE A 53 0.71 2.64 10.48
C ILE A 53 1.34 4.03 10.73
N ARG A 54 2.68 4.13 10.66
CA ARG A 54 3.39 5.42 10.80
C ARG A 54 3.03 6.41 9.71
N SER A 55 2.98 5.99 8.45
CA SER A 55 2.64 6.91 7.35
C SER A 55 1.22 7.44 7.49
N GLU A 56 0.27 6.61 7.92
CA GLU A 56 -1.11 7.06 8.11
C GLU A 56 -1.29 7.95 9.34
N LEU A 57 -0.54 7.70 10.41
CA LEU A 57 -0.50 8.60 11.57
C LEU A 57 0.06 9.97 11.21
N VAL A 58 1.15 10.03 10.45
CA VAL A 58 1.74 11.31 9.97
C VAL A 58 0.77 12.04 9.06
N ARG A 59 0.02 11.31 8.22
CA ARG A 59 -0.92 11.89 7.25
C ARG A 59 -2.27 12.27 7.86
N GLY A 60 -2.69 11.61 8.93
CA GLY A 60 -3.99 11.81 9.58
C GLY A 60 -3.92 12.70 10.82
N GLY A 61 -2.73 12.87 11.40
CA GLY A 61 -2.50 13.66 12.62
C GLY A 61 -3.17 13.09 13.89
N SER A 62 -3.99 12.04 13.77
CA SER A 62 -4.74 11.43 14.86
C SER A 62 -4.88 9.93 14.66
N VAL A 63 -5.03 9.20 15.77
CA VAL A 63 -5.23 7.74 15.77
C VAL A 63 -6.54 7.38 15.08
N GLN A 64 -7.62 8.12 15.37
CA GLN A 64 -8.95 7.86 14.82
C GLN A 64 -8.96 7.96 13.29
N ALA A 65 -8.35 9.00 12.72
CA ALA A 65 -8.24 9.14 11.27
C ALA A 65 -7.41 8.02 10.63
N ALA A 66 -6.36 7.55 11.33
CA ALA A 66 -5.57 6.41 10.86
C ALA A 66 -6.39 5.10 10.88
N ILE A 67 -7.23 4.88 11.91
CA ILE A 67 -8.14 3.72 11.99
C ILE A 67 -9.10 3.70 10.80
N GLU A 68 -9.80 4.80 10.54
CA GLU A 68 -10.79 4.89 9.46
C GLU A 68 -10.17 4.60 8.09
N ARG A 69 -8.95 5.10 7.85
CA ARG A 69 -8.22 4.84 6.61
C ARG A 69 -7.75 3.40 6.50
N LEU A 70 -7.20 2.83 7.57
CA LEU A 70 -6.75 1.44 7.58
C LEU A 70 -7.91 0.47 7.33
N LEU A 71 -9.10 0.76 7.87
CA LEU A 71 -10.31 0.00 7.61
C LEU A 71 -10.75 0.11 6.14
N THR A 72 -10.62 1.30 5.55
CA THR A 72 -10.98 1.54 4.14
C THR A 72 -10.03 0.84 3.16
N ILE A 73 -8.76 0.62 3.54
CA ILE A 73 -7.70 0.11 2.64
C ILE A 73 -7.66 -1.44 2.57
N SER A 74 -8.42 -2.19 3.37
CA SER A 74 -8.33 -3.68 3.31
C SER A 74 -9.14 -4.29 2.14
N PRO A 75 -8.66 -5.38 1.48
CA PRO A 75 -7.60 -6.30 1.92
C PRO A 75 -6.53 -6.60 0.85
N SER A 76 -5.29 -6.81 1.30
CA SER A 76 -4.22 -7.68 0.72
C SER A 76 -2.86 -7.03 0.98
N TYR A 77 -2.56 -6.72 2.24
CA TYR A 77 -1.14 -6.61 2.57
C TYR A 77 -0.56 -8.01 2.46
N PRO A 78 0.49 -8.23 1.65
CA PRO A 78 1.14 -9.53 1.62
C PRO A 78 1.54 -9.81 3.06
N SER A 79 0.97 -10.87 3.64
CA SER A 79 1.28 -11.31 4.99
C SER A 79 2.79 -11.41 5.07
N ARG A 80 3.38 -10.45 5.78
CA ARG A 80 4.83 -10.26 5.76
C ARG A 80 5.40 -11.49 6.43
N ALA A 81 6.01 -12.37 5.63
CA ALA A 81 6.88 -13.41 6.16
C ALA A 81 7.80 -12.75 7.19
N PRO A 82 7.89 -13.27 8.42
CA PRO A 82 8.69 -12.67 9.47
C PRO A 82 10.07 -12.40 8.89
N ALA A 83 10.57 -11.17 9.08
CA ALA A 83 11.92 -10.80 8.65
C ALA A 83 12.88 -11.90 9.12
N PRO A 84 13.89 -12.28 8.30
CA PRO A 84 14.89 -13.24 8.75
C PRO A 84 15.51 -12.63 10.01
N ARG A 85 15.14 -13.15 11.18
CA ARG A 85 15.88 -12.90 12.40
C ARG A 85 17.28 -13.39 12.06
N ALA A 86 18.26 -12.50 12.11
CA ALA A 86 19.65 -12.89 12.16
C ALA A 86 19.78 -13.81 13.38
N ASN A 87 19.69 -15.12 13.17
CA ASN A 87 19.96 -16.14 14.16
C ASN A 87 21.46 -16.45 14.03
N PRO A 88 22.32 -16.02 14.96
CA PRO A 88 23.68 -16.50 15.02
C PRO A 88 23.68 -17.86 15.73
N THR A 89 23.09 -18.91 15.15
CA THR A 89 23.30 -20.28 15.62
C THR A 89 22.84 -21.24 14.53
N ALA A 90 23.80 -21.83 13.85
CA ALA A 90 23.62 -23.08 13.13
C ALA A 90 23.22 -24.16 14.15
N GLN A 91 21.97 -24.63 14.11
CA GLN A 91 21.63 -25.94 14.65
C GLN A 91 20.76 -26.68 13.64
N LEU A 92 21.28 -27.86 13.31
CA LEU A 92 20.84 -28.82 12.32
C LEU A 92 19.34 -29.15 12.43
N LEU A 93 18.63 -29.08 11.30
CA LEU A 93 17.44 -29.88 11.06
C LEU A 93 17.69 -30.69 9.77
N PRO A 94 17.66 -32.04 9.82
CA PRO A 94 17.80 -32.85 8.62
C PRO A 94 16.45 -32.95 7.89
N ASP A 95 16.53 -32.91 6.56
CA ASP A 95 15.56 -33.48 5.62
C ASP A 95 14.29 -32.65 5.30
N LEU A 96 14.47 -31.42 4.82
CA LEU A 96 13.52 -30.83 3.88
C LEU A 96 14.10 -31.02 2.46
N VAL A 97 13.42 -31.82 1.65
CA VAL A 97 13.74 -32.07 0.24
C VAL A 97 14.02 -30.75 -0.47
N GLU A 98 15.29 -30.53 -0.78
CA GLU A 98 15.79 -29.42 -1.59
C GLU A 98 15.33 -29.69 -3.03
N GLU A 99 14.15 -29.19 -3.40
CA GLU A 99 13.80 -29.11 -4.82
C GLU A 99 14.89 -28.28 -5.50
N PRO A 100 15.59 -28.83 -6.51
CA PRO A 100 16.68 -28.13 -7.15
C PRO A 100 16.16 -26.80 -7.70
N PRO A 101 16.92 -25.71 -7.58
CA PRO A 101 16.50 -24.42 -8.10
C PRO A 101 16.14 -24.60 -9.56
N ILE A 102 14.85 -24.39 -9.89
CA ILE A 102 14.37 -24.40 -11.27
C ILE A 102 15.17 -23.31 -11.98
N LYS A 103 16.17 -23.72 -12.76
CA LYS A 103 16.95 -22.82 -13.60
C LYS A 103 15.96 -22.27 -14.63
N VAL A 104 15.47 -21.07 -14.37
CA VAL A 104 14.66 -20.35 -15.34
C VAL A 104 15.63 -19.85 -16.39
N ASP A 105 15.76 -20.62 -17.48
CA ASP A 105 16.65 -20.28 -18.58
C ASP A 105 16.33 -18.87 -19.07
N SER A 106 17.35 -18.03 -19.19
CA SER A 106 17.22 -16.64 -19.63
C SER A 106 16.66 -16.51 -21.05
N GLU A 107 16.65 -17.60 -21.83
CA GLU A 107 15.95 -17.69 -23.11
C GLU A 107 14.42 -17.58 -22.97
N THR A 108 13.86 -17.97 -21.83
CA THR A 108 12.41 -17.90 -21.58
C THR A 108 11.92 -16.46 -21.46
N TRP A 109 12.81 -15.52 -21.14
CA TRP A 109 12.47 -14.11 -20.98
C TRP A 109 12.69 -13.35 -22.28
N THR A 110 11.62 -13.19 -23.05
CA THR A 110 11.66 -12.40 -24.29
C THR A 110 12.06 -10.95 -23.96
N LYS A 111 13.18 -10.47 -24.53
CA LYS A 111 13.66 -9.10 -24.35
C LYS A 111 12.76 -8.07 -25.05
N ASP A 112 12.13 -8.47 -26.14
CA ASP A 112 11.21 -7.63 -26.91
C ASP A 112 9.89 -7.39 -26.18
N GLN A 113 9.64 -6.11 -25.87
CA GLN A 113 8.44 -5.67 -25.15
C GLN A 113 7.15 -6.00 -25.91
N SER A 114 7.13 -5.80 -27.23
CA SER A 114 5.94 -6.03 -28.06
C SER A 114 5.51 -7.50 -28.08
N VAL A 115 6.47 -8.44 -28.05
CA VAL A 115 6.21 -9.88 -27.98
C VAL A 115 5.68 -10.25 -26.59
N ARG A 116 6.26 -9.67 -25.54
CA ARG A 116 5.80 -9.88 -24.16
C ARG A 116 4.36 -9.43 -23.96
N GLU A 117 3.99 -8.25 -24.47
CA GLU A 117 2.63 -7.73 -24.36
C GLU A 117 1.61 -8.62 -25.09
N LYS A 118 1.95 -9.09 -26.30
CA LYS A 118 1.12 -10.04 -27.05
C LYS A 118 0.88 -11.34 -26.28
N LEU A 119 1.93 -11.91 -25.68
CA LEU A 119 1.83 -13.14 -24.89
C LEU A 119 0.99 -12.94 -23.62
N LEU A 120 1.10 -11.78 -22.96
CA LEU A 120 0.27 -11.46 -21.80
C LEU A 120 -1.22 -11.34 -22.17
N VAL A 121 -1.53 -10.69 -23.29
CA VAL A 121 -2.91 -10.59 -23.80
C VAL A 121 -3.46 -11.98 -24.14
N GLN A 122 -2.66 -12.82 -24.79
CA GLN A 122 -3.05 -14.18 -25.14
C GLN A 122 -3.33 -15.04 -23.88
N ARG A 123 -2.42 -15.04 -22.89
CA ARG A 123 -2.63 -15.75 -21.62
C ARG A 123 -3.87 -15.25 -20.87
N LYS A 124 -4.14 -13.94 -20.90
CA LYS A 124 -5.35 -13.36 -20.29
C LYS A 124 -6.62 -13.87 -20.98
N GLN A 125 -6.64 -13.91 -22.31
CA GLN A 125 -7.78 -14.45 -23.06
C GLN A 125 -7.99 -15.94 -22.76
N GLU A 126 -6.91 -16.72 -22.72
CA GLU A 126 -6.98 -18.15 -22.38
C GLU A 126 -7.52 -18.37 -20.96
N MET A 127 -7.03 -17.58 -19.99
CA MET A 127 -7.50 -17.62 -18.60
C MET A 127 -9.00 -17.32 -18.51
N LEU A 128 -9.49 -16.29 -19.21
CA LEU A 128 -10.91 -15.95 -19.25
C LEU A 128 -11.75 -17.08 -19.86
N LEU A 129 -11.28 -17.71 -20.94
CA LEU A 129 -11.96 -18.85 -21.55
C LEU A 129 -11.99 -20.06 -20.62
N ARG A 130 -10.93 -20.29 -19.84
CA ARG A 130 -10.86 -21.37 -18.85
C ARG A 130 -11.81 -21.09 -17.68
N ALA A 131 -11.87 -19.86 -17.18
CA ALA A 131 -12.79 -19.46 -16.13
C ALA A 131 -14.26 -19.67 -16.55
N ARG A 132 -14.63 -19.21 -17.76
CA ARG A 132 -15.97 -19.42 -18.33
C ARG A 132 -16.34 -20.90 -18.48
N ARG A 133 -15.37 -21.75 -18.85
CA ARG A 133 -15.59 -23.21 -18.93
C ARG A 133 -15.80 -23.84 -17.56
N GLY A 134 -15.01 -23.43 -16.56
CA GLY A 134 -15.17 -23.91 -15.18
C GLY A 134 -16.49 -23.51 -14.54
N GLU A 135 -16.98 -22.31 -14.84
CA GLU A 135 -18.26 -21.80 -14.32
C GLU A 135 -19.46 -22.59 -14.84
N LYS A 136 -19.48 -22.93 -16.13
CA LYS A 136 -20.50 -23.81 -16.73
C LYS A 136 -20.53 -25.21 -16.10
N GLN A 137 -19.36 -25.80 -15.83
CA GLN A 137 -19.28 -27.10 -15.16
C GLN A 137 -19.83 -27.04 -13.73
N LYS A 138 -19.56 -25.95 -12.99
CA LYS A 138 -20.05 -25.78 -11.62
C LYS A 138 -21.57 -25.65 -11.59
N THR A 139 -22.18 -24.90 -12.54
CA THR A 139 -23.64 -24.79 -12.64
C THR A 139 -24.30 -26.11 -13.02
N ASP A 140 -23.70 -26.90 -13.91
CA ASP A 140 -24.25 -28.21 -14.29
C ASP A 140 -24.16 -29.21 -13.12
N THR A 141 -23.06 -29.24 -12.36
CA THR A 141 -22.94 -30.12 -11.19
C THR A 141 -23.92 -29.78 -10.06
N LEU A 142 -24.30 -28.52 -9.91
CA LEU A 142 -25.31 -28.10 -8.93
C LEU A 142 -26.73 -28.49 -9.37
N ARG A 143 -27.02 -28.50 -10.68
CA ARG A 143 -28.32 -28.87 -11.23
C ARG A 143 -28.68 -30.35 -11.01
N TRP A 144 -27.69 -31.25 -11.00
CA TRP A 144 -27.90 -32.69 -10.77
C TRP A 144 -27.98 -33.09 -9.29
N ARG A 145 -27.65 -32.19 -8.35
CA ARG A 145 -27.71 -32.46 -6.90
C ARG A 145 -29.05 -32.10 -6.24
N SER A 146 -30.03 -31.66 -7.03
CA SER A 146 -31.35 -31.21 -6.56
C SER A 146 -32.49 -32.21 -6.82
N PHE A 147 -32.16 -33.48 -7.05
CA PHE A 147 -33.12 -34.60 -7.15
C PHE A 147 -32.79 -35.67 -6.11
#